data_AF-A0A6L7NK44-F1
#
_entry.id   AF-A0A6L7NK44-F1
#
_cell.length_a   1.000
_cell.length_b   1.000
_cell.length_c   1.000
_cell.angle_alpha   90.00
_cell.angle_beta   90.00
_cell.angle_gamma   90.00
#
_symmetry.space_group_name_H-M   'P 1'
#
loop_
_entity.id
_entity.type
_entity.pdbx_description
1 polymer ?
#
loop_
_entity_poly.entity_id
_entity_poly.type
_entity_poly.pdbx_seq_one_letter_code
_entity_poly.pdbx_strand_id
1 'polypeptide(L)'
;MTDDQITDLPPEEEARLRDKYRQEMVELADRFREERGYVLTNADMTIEDFVNMRLRFGKFYCPCQPANNDDTICVCPPVLNGLVDFEGTCFCNFFSLPEGKRPLKETLAEGLD
;
A
#
# COMPACT_ATOMS: atom_id res chain seq x y z
N MET A 1 10.00 11.69 -25.30
CA MET A 1 9.35 11.07 -24.15
C MET A 1 7.92 10.83 -24.56
N THR A 2 7.51 9.58 -24.73
CA THR A 2 6.07 9.27 -24.80
C THR A 2 5.48 9.54 -23.42
N ASP A 3 4.21 9.95 -23.34
CA ASP A 3 3.58 10.42 -22.09
C ASP A 3 3.60 9.38 -20.93
N ASP A 4 3.94 8.12 -21.22
CA ASP A 4 3.95 7.01 -20.25
C ASP A 4 5.34 6.68 -19.66
N GLN A 5 6.46 7.25 -20.15
CA GLN A 5 7.78 6.98 -19.58
C GLN A 5 7.97 7.73 -18.26
N ILE A 6 8.22 6.98 -17.20
CA ILE A 6 8.34 7.53 -15.84
C ILE A 6 9.80 7.84 -15.49
N THR A 7 10.75 7.22 -16.19
CA THR A 7 12.18 7.38 -15.98
C THR A 7 12.90 7.69 -17.30
N ASP A 8 14.14 8.15 -17.22
CA ASP A 8 15.03 8.32 -18.39
C ASP A 8 15.66 6.99 -18.86
N LEU A 9 15.17 5.84 -18.36
CA LEU A 9 15.71 4.53 -18.71
C LEU A 9 15.23 4.08 -20.09
N PRO A 10 15.99 3.20 -20.76
CA PRO A 10 15.51 2.49 -21.94
C PRO A 10 14.21 1.73 -21.63
N PRO A 11 13.23 1.68 -22.57
CA PRO A 11 11.94 1.03 -22.33
C PRO A 11 12.04 -0.42 -21.84
N GLU A 12 12.97 -1.21 -22.37
CA GLU A 12 13.18 -2.59 -21.96
C GLU A 12 13.68 -2.72 -20.52
N GLU A 13 14.50 -1.76 -20.07
CA GLU A 13 15.04 -1.74 -18.71
C GLU A 13 13.96 -1.26 -17.72
N GLU A 14 13.17 -0.26 -18.09
CA GLU A 14 12.03 0.19 -17.29
C GLU A 14 10.99 -0.93 -17.13
N ALA A 15 10.65 -1.66 -18.21
CA ALA A 15 9.73 -2.79 -18.15
C ALA A 15 10.25 -3.90 -17.21
N ARG A 16 11.55 -4.25 -17.31
CA ARG A 16 12.18 -5.24 -16.42
C ARG A 16 12.13 -4.81 -14.95
N LEU A 17 12.34 -3.53 -14.66
CA LEU A 17 12.25 -2.99 -13.30
C LEU A 17 10.81 -2.95 -12.80
N ARG A 18 9.83 -2.63 -13.65
CA ARG A 18 8.40 -2.70 -13.31
C ARG A 18 8.01 -4.09 -12.85
N ASP A 19 8.33 -5.11 -13.64
CA ASP A 19 8.01 -6.51 -13.30
C ASP A 19 8.64 -6.91 -11.96
N LYS A 20 9.91 -6.55 -11.76
CA LYS A 20 10.62 -6.81 -10.51
C LYS A 20 9.97 -6.11 -9.32
N TYR A 21 9.70 -4.81 -9.42
CA TYR A 21 9.13 -4.04 -8.31
C TYR A 21 7.68 -4.42 -8.02
N ARG A 22 6.93 -4.83 -9.04
CA ARG A 22 5.60 -5.40 -8.88
C ARG A 22 5.67 -6.66 -8.02
N GLN A 23 6.58 -7.57 -8.35
CA GLN A 23 6.79 -8.79 -7.56
C GLN A 23 7.19 -8.46 -6.11
N GLU A 24 8.16 -7.56 -5.90
CA GLU A 24 8.58 -7.12 -4.57
C GLU A 24 7.40 -6.55 -3.74
N MET A 25 6.55 -5.73 -4.36
CA MET A 25 5.40 -5.12 -3.69
C MET A 25 4.29 -6.15 -3.38
N VAL A 26 4.02 -7.09 -4.29
CA VAL A 26 3.09 -8.20 -4.07
C VAL A 26 3.56 -9.05 -2.89
N GLU A 27 4.82 -9.47 -2.88
CA GLU A 27 5.39 -10.28 -1.80
C GLU A 27 5.36 -9.55 -0.44
N LEU A 28 5.63 -8.24 -0.44
CA LEU A 28 5.50 -7.42 0.77
C LEU A 28 4.06 -7.36 1.27
N ALA A 29 3.10 -7.08 0.38
CA ALA A 29 1.69 -6.96 0.71
C ALA A 29 1.09 -8.29 1.18
N ASP A 30 1.40 -9.39 0.51
CA ASP A 30 0.91 -10.73 0.84
C ASP A 30 1.45 -11.20 2.19
N ARG A 31 2.74 -11.04 2.45
CA ARG A 31 3.30 -11.36 3.76
C ARG A 31 2.64 -10.55 4.88
N PHE A 32 2.50 -9.24 4.69
CA PHE A 32 1.93 -8.38 5.73
C PHE A 32 0.44 -8.65 5.98
N ARG A 33 -0.35 -8.85 4.92
CA ARG A 33 -1.78 -9.15 5.08
C ARG A 33 -1.99 -10.51 5.76
N GLU A 34 -1.15 -11.51 5.46
CA GLU A 34 -1.23 -12.82 6.08
C GLU A 34 -0.86 -12.76 7.57
N GLU A 35 0.23 -12.06 7.90
CA GLU A 35 0.66 -11.85 9.29
C GLU A 35 -0.42 -11.17 10.14
N ARG A 36 -1.14 -10.20 9.56
CA ARG A 36 -2.18 -9.42 10.26
C ARG A 36 -3.60 -9.98 10.11
N GLY A 37 -3.82 -10.93 9.22
CA GLY A 37 -5.17 -11.39 8.87
C GLY A 37 -6.03 -10.32 8.20
N TYR A 38 -5.40 -9.48 7.35
CA TYR A 38 -6.05 -8.47 6.52
C TYR A 38 -6.31 -8.99 5.11
N VAL A 39 -7.08 -8.23 4.33
CA VAL A 39 -7.27 -8.44 2.89
C VAL A 39 -6.75 -7.25 2.10
N LEU A 40 -6.41 -7.46 0.83
CA LEU A 40 -6.07 -6.38 -0.08
C LEU A 40 -7.32 -5.87 -0.79
N THR A 41 -7.43 -4.57 -0.95
CA THR A 41 -8.51 -3.92 -1.72
C THR A 41 -7.87 -3.10 -2.84
N ASN A 42 -8.46 -3.13 -4.04
CA ASN A 42 -7.93 -2.48 -5.26
C ASN A 42 -6.45 -2.82 -5.53
N ALA A 43 -6.08 -4.09 -5.32
CA ALA A 43 -4.69 -4.52 -5.24
C ALA A 43 -3.89 -4.15 -6.49
N ASP A 44 -4.37 -4.50 -7.68
CA ASP A 44 -3.63 -4.29 -8.92
C ASP A 44 -3.33 -2.81 -9.18
N MET A 45 -4.34 -1.92 -9.16
CA MET A 45 -4.12 -0.48 -9.34
C MET A 45 -3.16 0.09 -8.29
N THR A 46 -3.37 -0.24 -7.02
CA THR A 46 -2.59 0.36 -5.93
C THR A 46 -1.14 -0.13 -5.96
N ILE A 47 -0.91 -1.38 -6.35
CA ILE A 47 0.43 -1.93 -6.57
C ILE A 47 1.14 -1.19 -7.71
N GLU A 48 0.46 -0.90 -8.82
CA GLU A 48 1.05 -0.12 -9.90
C GLU A 48 1.44 1.29 -9.44
N ASP A 49 0.63 1.93 -8.60
CA ASP A 49 0.98 3.23 -8.02
C ASP A 49 2.24 3.13 -7.13
N PHE A 50 2.37 2.08 -6.33
CA PHE A 50 3.59 1.81 -5.56
C PHE A 50 4.81 1.56 -6.44
N VAL A 51 4.65 0.79 -7.53
CA VAL A 51 5.71 0.55 -8.52
C VAL A 51 6.17 1.86 -9.15
N ASN A 52 5.24 2.75 -9.49
CA ASN A 52 5.55 4.08 -10.00
C ASN A 52 6.35 4.91 -8.98
N MET A 53 5.98 4.85 -7.69
CA MET A 53 6.76 5.52 -6.63
C MET A 53 8.16 4.93 -6.47
N ARG A 54 8.29 3.61 -6.57
CA ARG A 54 9.58 2.90 -6.48
C ARG A 54 10.49 3.23 -7.65
N LEU A 55 9.96 3.34 -8.86
CA LEU A 55 10.70 3.79 -10.04
C LEU A 55 11.19 5.23 -9.91
N ARG A 56 10.32 6.15 -9.48
CA ARG A 56 10.62 7.60 -9.41
C ARG A 56 11.54 7.97 -8.25
N PHE A 57 11.29 7.39 -7.09
CA PHE A 57 11.86 7.87 -5.83
C PHE A 57 12.64 6.79 -5.08
N GLY A 58 12.74 5.59 -5.66
CA GLY A 58 13.58 4.53 -5.13
C GLY A 58 13.02 3.85 -3.88
N LYS A 59 11.76 4.05 -3.46
CA LYS A 59 11.07 3.29 -2.39
C LYS A 59 9.56 3.22 -2.65
N PHE A 60 8.86 2.29 -2.02
CA PHE A 60 7.39 2.15 -2.08
C PHE A 60 6.68 3.19 -1.20
N TYR A 61 6.85 4.49 -1.47
CA TYR A 61 6.11 5.54 -0.76
C TYR A 61 4.59 5.42 -1.01
N CYS A 62 3.76 5.76 -0.01
CA CYS A 62 2.30 5.73 -0.14
C CYS A 62 1.87 6.69 -1.25
N PRO A 63 1.17 6.21 -2.28
CA PRO A 63 0.67 7.11 -3.33
C PRO A 63 -0.38 8.10 -2.81
N CYS A 64 -0.91 7.84 -1.61
CA CYS A 64 -1.87 8.70 -0.92
C CYS A 64 -1.26 9.89 -0.18
N GLN A 65 0.05 9.93 0.00
CA GLN A 65 0.72 10.96 0.82
C GLN A 65 1.30 12.06 -0.06
N PRO A 66 1.24 13.33 0.37
CA PRO A 66 1.78 14.46 -0.40
C PRO A 66 3.31 14.53 -0.37
N ALA A 67 3.97 13.81 0.56
CA ALA A 67 5.41 13.83 0.74
C ALA A 67 6.01 12.42 0.72
N ASN A 68 7.19 12.31 0.12
CA ASN A 68 8.00 11.09 0.09
C ASN A 68 9.07 11.20 1.18
N ASN A 69 8.79 10.62 2.34
CA ASN A 69 9.72 10.54 3.46
C ASN A 69 9.60 9.15 4.11
N ASP A 70 10.47 8.85 5.08
CA ASP A 70 10.55 7.49 5.63
C ASP A 70 9.26 7.03 6.33
N ASP A 71 8.45 7.96 6.84
CA ASP A 71 7.16 7.66 7.46
C ASP A 71 6.05 7.35 6.44
N THR A 72 6.30 7.59 5.15
CA THR A 72 5.33 7.30 4.08
C THR A 72 5.64 6.03 3.31
N ILE A 73 6.73 5.33 3.60
CA ILE A 73 7.05 4.03 2.97
C ILE A 73 6.04 2.96 3.42
N CYS A 74 5.45 2.23 2.47
CA CYS A 74 4.57 1.10 2.77
C CYS A 74 5.41 -0.11 3.24
N VAL A 75 5.09 -0.77 4.34
CA VAL A 75 3.96 -0.53 5.26
C VAL A 75 4.25 0.64 6.20
N CYS A 76 3.42 1.67 6.16
CA CYS A 76 3.68 2.92 6.89
C CYS A 76 3.37 2.80 8.40
N PRO A 77 3.95 3.66 9.26
CA PRO A 77 3.79 3.58 10.71
C PRO A 77 2.34 3.53 11.19
N PRO A 78 1.37 4.28 10.63
CA PRO A 78 -0.03 4.15 11.06
C PRO A 78 -0.58 2.74 10.87
N VAL A 79 -0.28 2.09 9.74
CA VAL A 79 -0.75 0.72 9.45
C VAL A 79 -0.04 -0.28 10.35
N LEU A 80 1.27 -0.12 10.57
CA LEU A 80 2.02 -0.93 11.54
C LEU A 80 1.43 -0.82 12.95
N ASN A 81 0.96 0.38 13.32
CA ASN A 81 0.41 0.69 14.64
C ASN A 81 -1.10 0.40 14.77
N GLY A 82 -1.68 -0.39 13.85
CA GLY A 82 -3.06 -0.89 14.00
C GLY A 82 -4.15 0.02 13.44
N LEU A 83 -3.82 0.96 12.55
CA LEU A 83 -4.82 1.80 11.87
C LEU A 83 -5.93 0.95 11.24
N VAL A 84 -5.59 -0.16 10.57
CA VAL A 84 -6.57 -1.04 9.91
C VAL A 84 -7.49 -1.72 10.93
N ASP A 85 -6.97 -2.14 12.08
CA ASP A 85 -7.78 -2.71 13.16
C ASP A 85 -8.75 -1.68 13.74
N PHE A 86 -8.27 -0.44 13.90
CA PHE A 86 -9.05 0.62 14.51
C PHE A 86 -10.11 1.20 13.55
N GLU A 87 -9.72 1.52 12.32
CA GLU A 87 -10.54 2.20 11.32
C GLU A 87 -11.28 1.24 10.37
N GLY A 88 -10.81 0.01 10.23
CA GLY A 88 -11.30 -0.99 9.26
C GLY A 88 -10.52 -1.05 7.97
N THR A 89 -9.81 0.02 7.61
CA THR A 89 -9.03 0.17 6.37
C THR A 89 -7.92 1.19 6.60
N CYS A 90 -6.83 1.08 5.83
CA CYS A 90 -5.82 2.14 5.80
C CYS A 90 -6.28 3.31 4.90
N PHE A 91 -5.63 4.48 5.03
CA PHE A 91 -6.05 5.68 4.30
C PHE A 91 -6.03 5.55 2.77
N CYS A 92 -5.14 4.73 2.20
CA CYS A 92 -5.11 4.47 0.77
C CYS A 92 -6.04 3.33 0.32
N ASN A 93 -6.80 2.72 1.24
CA ASN A 93 -7.66 1.56 1.00
C ASN A 93 -6.93 0.35 0.40
N PHE A 94 -5.64 0.19 0.68
CA PHE A 94 -4.89 -0.97 0.22
C PHE A 94 -5.07 -2.19 1.13
N PHE A 95 -5.01 -1.99 2.45
CA PHE A 95 -5.26 -3.02 3.46
C PHE A 95 -6.57 -2.75 4.18
N SER A 96 -7.40 -3.78 4.28
CA SER A 96 -8.71 -3.73 4.94
C SER A 96 -8.91 -4.94 5.85
N LEU A 97 -9.80 -4.80 6.83
CA LEU A 97 -10.32 -5.95 7.56
C LEU A 97 -11.08 -6.88 6.61
N PRO A 98 -11.00 -8.21 6.80
CA PRO A 98 -11.83 -9.16 6.07
C PRO A 98 -13.31 -8.95 6.38
N GLU A 99 -14.16 -9.38 5.46
CA GLU A 99 -15.62 -9.35 5.63
C GLU A 99 -16.05 -9.97 6.96
N GLY A 100 -17.01 -9.34 7.63
CA GLY A 100 -17.56 -9.78 8.91
C GLY A 100 -16.74 -9.38 10.14
N LYS A 101 -15.52 -8.85 9.99
CA LYS A 101 -14.81 -8.18 11.10
C LYS A 101 -15.24 -6.72 11.22
N ARG A 102 -15.45 -6.26 12.46
CA ARG A 102 -15.80 -4.88 12.77
C ARG A 102 -14.57 -4.10 13.28
N PRO A 103 -14.37 -2.84 12.85
CA PRO A 103 -13.34 -1.97 13.39
C PRO A 103 -13.49 -1.72 14.89
N LEU A 104 -12.38 -1.56 15.60
CA LEU A 104 -12.41 -1.31 17.05
C LEU A 104 -13.15 -0.03 17.42
N LYS A 105 -13.05 1.04 16.60
CA LYS A 105 -13.75 2.30 16.86
C LYS A 105 -15.27 2.14 16.99
N GLU A 106 -15.87 1.20 16.26
CA GLU A 106 -17.31 0.94 16.30
C GLU A 106 -17.68 0.23 17.59
N THR A 107 -16.90 -0.78 17.99
CA THR A 107 -17.14 -1.51 19.24
C THR A 107 -17.00 -0.63 20.49
N LEU A 108 -16.12 0.37 20.45
CA LEU A 108 -15.95 1.33 21.54
C LEU A 108 -17.10 2.33 21.62
N ALA A 109 -17.66 2.74 20.49
CA ALA A 109 -18.82 3.63 20.45
C ALA A 109 -20.08 2.97 21.02
N GLU A 110 -20.27 1.67 20.80
CA GLU A 110 -21.42 0.89 21.30
C GLU A 110 -21.38 0.64 22.83
N GLY A 111 -20.22 0.77 23.47
CA GLY A 111 -20.03 0.51 24.90
C GLY A 111 -20.20 1.74 25.81
N LEU A 112 -20.61 2.88 25.25
CA LEU A 112 -20.76 4.16 25.97
C LEU A 112 -22.22 4.55 26.23
N ASP A 113 -23.18 3.67 25.92
CA ASP A 113 -24.61 3.84 26.18
C ASP A 113 -25.08 3.14 27.47
#